data_AF-A0A2K1DWV0-F1
#
_entry.id   AF-A0A2K1DWV0-F1
#
_cell.length_a   1.000
_cell.length_b   1.000
_cell.length_c   1.000
_cell.angle_alpha   90.00
_cell.angle_beta   90.00
_cell.angle_gamma   90.00
#
_symmetry.space_group_name_H-M   'P 1'
#
loop_
_entity.id
_entity.type
_entity.pdbx_description
1 polymer ?
#
loop_
_entity_poly.entity_id
_entity_poly.type
_entity_poly.pdbx_seq_one_letter_code
_entity_poly.pdbx_strand_id
1 'polypeptide(L)'
;MLIISCDSKKSTPDLADKEFEVCIELEYSNRIEIGPAGGNLTVKKNIHKLLEQALVKKGYLTDTTKNGYLNLFNQIKQSDIDSDFFDQFKIQLGFDPFPLFPFIGQAQLKCYDQVVLRKEMVYKTSWQYNVMESLWEIEKSGDLNFNDDNLANALMSIPEDKFELLIYRKLFLDVIYIYHNFNK
;
A
#
# COMPACT_ATOMS: atom_id res chain seq x y z
N MET A 1 -5.81 -33.43 38.21
CA MET A 1 -4.74 -33.03 37.28
C MET A 1 -5.34 -31.92 36.41
N LEU A 2 -5.10 -30.66 36.79
CA LEU A 2 -5.60 -29.50 36.04
C LEU A 2 -4.64 -29.29 34.86
N ILE A 3 -5.11 -29.61 33.65
CA ILE A 3 -4.43 -29.20 32.42
C ILE A 3 -4.70 -27.70 32.31
N ILE A 4 -3.78 -26.89 32.82
CA ILE A 4 -3.77 -25.46 32.55
C ILE A 4 -3.45 -25.35 31.06
N SER A 5 -4.50 -25.10 30.27
CA SER A 5 -4.39 -24.66 28.89
C SER A 5 -3.47 -23.44 28.88
N CYS A 6 -2.29 -23.57 28.28
CA CYS A 6 -1.52 -22.41 27.86
C CYS A 6 -2.35 -21.75 26.76
N ASP A 7 -3.21 -20.79 27.12
CA ASP A 7 -3.73 -19.83 26.16
C ASP A 7 -2.51 -19.19 25.50
N SER A 8 -2.31 -19.50 24.22
CA SER A 8 -1.40 -18.75 23.37
C SER A 8 -1.88 -17.31 23.43
N LYS A 9 -1.19 -16.48 24.21
CA LYS A 9 -1.46 -15.04 24.28
C LYS A 9 -1.26 -14.50 22.88
N LYS A 10 -2.35 -14.42 22.12
CA LYS A 10 -2.40 -13.63 20.90
C LYS A 10 -1.90 -12.25 21.26
N SER A 11 -0.93 -11.81 20.47
CA SER A 11 -0.32 -10.50 20.55
C SER A 11 -1.41 -9.42 20.57
N THR A 12 -1.18 -8.33 21.31
CA THR A 12 -2.11 -7.19 21.25
C THR A 12 -2.13 -6.63 19.81
N PRO A 13 -3.26 -6.09 19.33
CA PRO A 13 -3.35 -5.47 18.00
C PRO A 13 -2.21 -4.48 17.72
N ASP A 14 -1.78 -3.71 18.73
CA ASP A 14 -0.67 -2.76 18.63
C ASP A 14 0.67 -3.41 18.27
N LEU A 15 0.92 -4.63 18.76
CA LEU A 15 2.16 -5.33 18.45
C LEU A 15 2.12 -5.90 17.02
N ALA A 16 0.95 -6.32 16.51
CA ALA A 16 0.81 -6.73 15.12
C ALA A 16 1.04 -5.54 14.17
N ASP A 17 0.51 -4.36 14.51
CA ASP A 17 0.73 -3.14 13.72
C ASP A 17 2.20 -2.75 13.68
N LYS A 18 2.88 -2.76 14.82
CA LYS A 18 4.32 -2.47 14.88
C LYS A 18 5.16 -3.45 14.05
N GLU A 19 4.84 -4.73 14.11
CA GLU A 19 5.52 -5.76 13.31
C GLU A 19 5.27 -5.58 11.81
N PHE A 20 4.05 -5.20 11.44
CA PHE A 20 3.72 -4.84 10.07
C PHE A 20 4.52 -3.62 9.61
N GLU A 21 4.52 -2.53 10.38
CA GLU A 21 5.25 -1.29 10.05
C GLU A 21 6.75 -1.55 9.86
N VAL A 22 7.38 -2.29 10.78
CA VAL A 22 8.79 -2.68 10.67
C VAL A 22 9.06 -3.50 9.41
N CYS A 23 8.19 -4.46 9.10
CA CYS A 23 8.32 -5.25 7.89
C CYS A 23 8.24 -4.38 6.62
N ILE A 24 7.27 -3.47 6.55
CA ILE A 24 7.09 -2.57 5.41
C ILE A 24 8.30 -1.64 5.24
N GLU A 25 8.79 -1.06 6.33
CA GLU A 25 9.98 -0.22 6.29
C GLU A 25 11.20 -0.96 5.76
N LEU A 26 11.38 -2.23 6.15
CA LEU A 26 12.45 -3.08 5.64
C LEU A 26 12.29 -3.34 4.14
N GLU A 27 11.09 -3.69 3.67
CA GLU A 27 10.84 -3.93 2.24
C GLU A 27 11.15 -2.70 1.38
N TYR A 28 10.71 -1.51 1.80
CA TYR A 28 11.03 -0.28 1.07
C TYR A 28 12.50 0.13 1.20
N SER A 29 13.14 -0.09 2.35
CA SER A 29 14.56 0.21 2.52
C SER A 29 15.40 -0.64 1.58
N ASN A 30 15.13 -1.95 1.49
CA ASN A 30 15.78 -2.85 0.55
C ASN A 30 15.61 -2.38 -0.90
N ARG A 31 14.40 -1.93 -1.28
CA ARG A 31 14.13 -1.37 -2.62
C ARG A 31 14.88 -0.09 -2.90
N ILE A 32 15.07 0.77 -1.91
CA ILE A 32 15.87 1.99 -2.05
C ILE A 32 17.35 1.65 -2.24
N GLU A 33 17.85 0.63 -1.54
CA GLU A 33 19.23 0.17 -1.63
C GLU A 33 19.55 -0.49 -2.98
N ILE A 34 18.67 -1.36 -3.48
CA ILE A 34 18.83 -2.04 -4.79
C ILE A 34 18.25 -1.24 -5.96
N GLY A 35 17.64 -0.09 -5.66
CA GLY A 35 16.87 0.72 -6.60
C GLY A 35 17.74 1.43 -7.65
N PRO A 36 17.16 2.38 -8.41
CA PRO A 36 17.88 3.05 -9.49
C PRO A 36 19.15 3.73 -8.99
N ALA A 37 20.26 3.60 -9.72
CA ALA A 37 21.55 4.20 -9.32
C ALA A 37 21.49 5.74 -9.23
N GLY A 38 20.63 6.38 -10.02
CA GLY A 38 20.37 7.83 -9.99
C GLY A 38 19.33 8.26 -8.93
N GLY A 39 19.16 9.56 -8.75
CA GLY A 39 18.18 10.14 -7.81
C GLY A 39 18.73 10.35 -6.39
N ASN A 40 18.37 11.49 -5.78
CA ASN A 40 18.76 11.83 -4.41
C ASN A 40 18.13 10.84 -3.40
N LEU A 41 18.91 10.34 -2.44
CA LEU A 41 18.43 9.41 -1.41
C LEU A 41 17.21 9.92 -0.65
N THR A 42 17.16 11.23 -0.36
CA THR A 42 16.03 11.88 0.28
C THR A 42 14.77 11.77 -0.58
N VAL A 43 14.89 11.94 -1.89
CA VAL A 43 13.78 11.80 -2.84
C VAL A 43 13.30 10.35 -2.87
N LYS A 44 14.22 9.38 -2.97
CA LYS A 44 13.89 7.94 -2.94
C LYS A 44 13.13 7.54 -1.68
N LYS A 45 13.61 7.96 -0.50
CA LYS A 45 12.98 7.70 0.80
C LYS A 45 11.58 8.29 0.93
N ASN A 46 11.30 9.37 0.20
CA ASN A 46 10.03 10.09 0.28
C ASN A 46 9.12 9.88 -0.95
N ILE A 47 9.41 8.88 -1.80
CA ILE A 47 8.75 8.74 -3.10
C ILE A 47 7.21 8.67 -3.01
N HIS A 48 6.67 7.91 -2.05
CA HIS A 48 5.22 7.83 -1.81
C HIS A 48 4.62 9.17 -1.40
N LYS A 49 5.29 9.88 -0.47
CA LYS A 49 4.85 11.21 -0.03
C LYS A 49 4.86 12.20 -1.19
N LEU A 50 5.89 12.14 -2.04
CA LEU A 50 6.00 13.00 -3.21
C LEU A 50 4.91 12.70 -4.25
N LEU A 51 4.59 11.43 -4.47
CA LEU A 51 3.48 11.03 -5.34
C LEU A 51 2.13 11.52 -4.79
N GLU A 52 1.86 11.28 -3.51
CA GLU A 52 0.64 11.75 -2.83
C GLU A 52 0.50 13.27 -2.95
N GLN A 53 1.57 14.02 -2.68
CA GLN A 53 1.60 15.48 -2.84
C GLN A 53 1.39 15.93 -4.28
N ALA A 54 1.94 15.22 -5.27
CA ALA A 54 1.74 15.54 -6.67
C ALA A 54 0.28 15.33 -7.10
N LEU A 55 -0.36 14.25 -6.64
CA LEU A 55 -1.78 13.95 -6.86
C LEU A 55 -2.67 15.03 -6.24
N VAL A 56 -2.37 15.44 -5.00
CA VAL A 56 -3.11 16.53 -4.33
C VAL A 56 -2.92 17.85 -5.05
N LYS A 57 -1.68 18.21 -5.39
CA LYS A 57 -1.37 19.47 -6.08
C LYS A 57 -2.09 19.61 -7.43
N LYS A 58 -2.30 18.50 -8.13
CA LYS A 58 -3.03 18.46 -9.40
C LYS A 58 -4.55 18.34 -9.24
N GLY A 59 -5.04 18.14 -8.02
CA GLY A 59 -6.47 18.02 -7.72
C GLY A 59 -7.06 16.62 -7.94
N TYR A 60 -6.24 15.63 -8.30
CA TYR A 60 -6.70 14.24 -8.45
C TYR A 60 -7.04 13.61 -7.10
N LEU A 61 -6.22 13.90 -6.08
CA LEU A 61 -6.49 13.50 -4.70
C LEU A 61 -7.00 14.72 -3.93
N THR A 62 -8.27 14.69 -3.52
CA THR A 62 -8.92 15.83 -2.85
C THR A 62 -8.39 16.05 -1.43
N ASP A 63 -8.16 14.95 -0.69
CA ASP A 63 -7.54 14.91 0.61
C ASP A 63 -6.92 13.52 0.87
N THR A 64 -6.20 13.35 1.98
CA THR A 64 -5.57 12.08 2.35
C THR A 64 -6.49 11.17 3.17
N THR A 65 -7.82 11.34 3.08
CA THR A 65 -8.81 10.46 3.73
C THR A 65 -9.16 9.29 2.84
N LYS A 66 -9.83 8.27 3.39
CA LYS A 66 -10.31 7.14 2.57
C LYS A 66 -11.25 7.59 1.45
N ASN A 67 -12.11 8.57 1.71
CA ASN A 67 -13.01 9.12 0.69
C ASN A 67 -12.22 9.81 -0.43
N GLY A 68 -11.15 10.54 -0.09
CA GLY A 68 -10.23 11.11 -1.08
C GLY A 68 -9.64 10.03 -2.00
N TYR A 69 -9.19 8.92 -1.41
CA TYR A 69 -8.66 7.78 -2.17
C TYR A 69 -9.72 7.04 -3.00
N LEU A 70 -10.93 6.83 -2.48
CA LEU A 70 -12.04 6.24 -3.23
C LEU A 70 -12.41 7.10 -4.45
N ASN A 71 -12.45 8.41 -4.27
CA ASN A 71 -12.70 9.35 -5.37
C ASN A 71 -11.57 9.30 -6.42
N LEU A 72 -10.32 9.16 -5.99
CA LEU A 72 -9.19 8.96 -6.89
C LEU A 72 -9.31 7.63 -7.67
N PHE A 73 -9.71 6.54 -7.02
CA PHE A 73 -9.93 5.26 -7.70
C PHE A 73 -11.00 5.39 -8.79
N ASN A 74 -12.09 6.09 -8.51
CA ASN A 74 -13.14 6.34 -9.49
C ASN A 74 -12.66 7.18 -10.68
N GLN A 75 -11.86 8.21 -10.44
CA GLN A 75 -11.22 8.99 -11.52
C GLN A 75 -10.31 8.11 -12.39
N ILE A 76 -9.53 7.21 -11.80
CA ILE A 76 -8.69 6.26 -12.54
C ILE A 76 -9.55 5.34 -13.41
N LYS A 77 -10.64 4.78 -12.89
CA LYS A 77 -11.58 3.94 -13.68
C LYS A 77 -12.15 4.71 -14.88
N GLN A 78 -12.43 6.00 -14.69
CA GLN A 78 -13.01 6.87 -15.71
C GLN A 78 -11.95 7.42 -16.68
N SER A 79 -10.66 7.12 -16.47
CA SER A 79 -9.54 7.68 -17.23
C SER A 79 -9.46 9.21 -17.15
N ASP A 80 -9.92 9.78 -16.03
CA ASP A 80 -9.98 11.22 -15.74
C ASP A 80 -8.66 11.78 -15.16
N ILE A 81 -7.56 11.04 -15.27
CA ILE A 81 -6.22 11.53 -14.95
C ILE A 81 -5.49 11.85 -16.26
N ASP A 82 -4.89 13.04 -16.34
CA ASP A 82 -4.06 13.43 -17.48
C ASP A 82 -3.06 12.32 -17.82
N SER A 83 -3.06 11.89 -19.08
CA SER A 83 -2.24 10.77 -19.55
C SER A 83 -0.74 10.98 -19.35
N ASP A 84 -0.29 12.24 -19.24
CA ASP A 84 1.10 12.62 -19.05
C ASP A 84 1.46 12.91 -17.58
N PHE A 85 0.52 12.85 -16.63
CA PHE A 85 0.76 13.20 -15.23
C PHE A 85 1.94 12.41 -14.63
N PHE A 86 1.96 11.09 -14.79
CA PHE A 86 3.03 10.26 -14.23
C PHE A 86 4.36 10.42 -14.99
N ASP A 87 4.32 10.78 -16.27
CA ASP A 87 5.54 11.07 -17.03
C ASP A 87 6.13 12.42 -16.57
N GLN A 88 5.30 13.43 -16.32
CA GLN A 88 5.71 14.69 -15.69
C GLN A 88 6.29 14.44 -14.29
N PHE A 89 5.68 13.55 -13.50
CA PHE A 89 6.19 13.17 -12.19
C PHE A 89 7.59 12.55 -12.28
N LYS A 90 7.82 11.60 -13.20
CA LYS A 90 9.16 11.03 -13.46
C LYS A 90 10.19 12.10 -13.83
N ILE A 91 9.83 13.02 -14.73
CA ILE A 91 10.71 14.12 -15.14
C ILE A 91 11.07 15.00 -13.94
N GLN A 92 10.11 15.34 -13.08
CA GLN A 92 10.35 16.14 -11.87
C GLN A 92 11.28 15.46 -10.88
N LEU A 93 11.24 14.12 -10.78
CA LEU A 93 12.12 13.35 -9.91
C LEU A 93 13.56 13.26 -10.46
N GLY A 94 13.72 13.36 -11.78
CA GLY A 94 15.01 13.22 -12.46
C GLY A 94 15.52 11.78 -12.55
N PHE A 95 14.66 10.78 -12.30
CA PHE A 95 14.93 9.35 -12.48
C PHE A 95 13.62 8.58 -12.65
N ASP A 96 13.69 7.34 -13.12
CA ASP A 96 12.53 6.45 -13.15
C ASP A 96 12.30 5.80 -11.77
N PRO A 97 11.22 6.14 -11.05
CA PRO A 97 10.96 5.60 -9.74
C PRO A 97 10.25 4.24 -9.77
N PHE A 98 9.95 3.67 -10.95
CA PHE A 98 9.26 2.38 -11.07
C PHE A 98 9.83 1.27 -10.16
N PRO A 99 11.16 1.06 -10.03
CA PRO A 99 11.70 0.02 -9.14
C PRO A 99 11.39 0.23 -7.64
N LEU A 100 11.04 1.46 -7.24
CA LEU A 100 10.74 1.82 -5.86
C LEU A 100 9.29 1.52 -5.46
N PHE A 101 8.40 1.27 -6.43
CA PHE A 101 7.01 0.89 -6.19
C PHE A 101 6.86 -0.64 -6.35
N PRO A 102 6.59 -1.40 -5.28
CA PRO A 102 6.25 -2.81 -5.35
C PRO A 102 5.10 -3.07 -6.32
N PHE A 103 5.23 -4.14 -7.11
CA PHE A 103 4.14 -4.63 -7.93
C PHE A 103 2.97 -5.04 -7.03
N ILE A 104 1.76 -4.57 -7.33
CA ILE A 104 0.47 -5.03 -6.75
C ILE A 104 0.55 -5.29 -5.24
N GLY A 105 0.98 -4.29 -4.47
CA GLY A 105 0.99 -4.41 -3.00
C GLY A 105 1.80 -5.58 -2.44
N GLN A 106 2.74 -6.17 -3.20
CA GLN A 106 3.50 -7.36 -2.78
C GLN A 106 4.25 -7.17 -1.47
N ALA A 107 4.77 -5.95 -1.22
CA ALA A 107 5.40 -5.63 0.04
C ALA A 107 4.39 -5.74 1.19
N GLN A 108 3.19 -5.19 1.00
CA GLN A 108 2.10 -5.25 1.97
C GLN A 108 1.58 -6.65 2.18
N LEU A 109 1.36 -7.38 1.11
CA LEU A 109 0.88 -8.75 1.21
C LEU A 109 1.87 -9.63 1.98
N LYS A 110 3.16 -9.56 1.64
CA LYS A 110 4.22 -10.28 2.37
C LYS A 110 4.25 -9.92 3.86
N CYS A 111 4.05 -8.65 4.20
CA CYS A 111 4.06 -8.18 5.58
C CYS A 111 2.77 -8.54 6.33
N TYR A 112 1.61 -8.52 5.67
CA TYR A 112 0.37 -9.01 6.24
C TYR A 112 0.41 -10.53 6.45
N ASP A 113 0.88 -11.31 5.48
CA ASP A 113 1.10 -12.76 5.61
C ASP A 113 1.97 -13.08 6.83
N GLN A 114 3.01 -12.29 7.06
CA GLN A 114 3.91 -12.45 8.21
C GLN A 114 3.17 -12.28 9.54
N VAL A 115 2.38 -11.21 9.72
CA VAL A 115 1.69 -10.95 10.99
C VAL A 115 0.42 -11.78 11.17
N VAL A 116 -0.30 -12.08 10.08
CA VAL A 116 -1.59 -12.78 10.08
C VAL A 116 -1.42 -14.30 10.11
N LEU A 117 -0.61 -14.88 9.22
CA LEU A 117 -0.57 -16.32 9.00
C LEU A 117 0.62 -16.98 9.67
N ARG A 118 1.80 -16.35 9.57
CA ARG A 118 3.04 -16.97 10.06
C ARG A 118 3.23 -16.78 11.55
N LYS A 119 2.92 -15.58 12.05
CA LYS A 119 3.01 -15.25 13.47
C LYS A 119 1.65 -15.36 14.19
N GLU A 120 0.55 -15.52 13.45
CA GLU A 120 -0.82 -15.67 13.99
C GLU A 120 -1.19 -14.60 15.04
N MET A 121 -0.72 -13.36 14.83
CA MET A 121 -0.79 -12.29 15.83
C MET A 121 -2.18 -11.66 15.93
N VAL A 122 -3.01 -11.86 14.91
CA VAL A 122 -4.35 -11.28 14.82
C VAL A 122 -5.41 -12.35 14.60
N TYR A 123 -6.68 -11.98 14.80
CA TYR A 123 -7.82 -12.86 14.52
C TYR A 123 -8.26 -12.72 13.07
N LYS A 124 -8.97 -13.73 12.54
CA LYS A 124 -9.60 -13.66 11.21
C LYS A 124 -10.65 -12.56 11.07
N THR A 125 -11.14 -12.05 12.18
CA THR A 125 -12.09 -10.92 12.24
C THR A 125 -11.38 -9.56 12.29
N SER A 126 -10.04 -9.53 12.32
CA SER A 126 -9.29 -8.27 12.37
C SER A 126 -9.27 -7.60 11.01
N TRP A 127 -9.10 -6.28 11.03
CA TRP A 127 -8.99 -5.52 9.79
C TRP A 127 -7.75 -5.91 8.98
N GLN A 128 -6.63 -6.25 9.63
CA GLN A 128 -5.41 -6.70 8.94
C GLN A 128 -5.67 -7.98 8.14
N TYR A 129 -6.45 -8.91 8.69
CA TYR A 129 -6.87 -10.12 7.97
C TYR A 129 -7.71 -9.75 6.74
N ASN A 130 -8.68 -8.84 6.89
CA ASN A 130 -9.54 -8.42 5.77
C ASN A 130 -8.76 -7.70 4.66
N VAL A 131 -7.76 -6.89 5.02
CA VAL A 131 -6.86 -6.26 4.04
C VAL A 131 -6.06 -7.33 3.29
N MET A 132 -5.46 -8.28 4.01
CA MET A 132 -4.69 -9.39 3.41
C MET A 132 -5.53 -10.19 2.41
N GLU A 133 -6.73 -10.61 2.79
CA GLU A 133 -7.64 -11.36 1.90
C GLU A 133 -8.00 -10.57 0.65
N SER A 134 -8.28 -9.27 0.80
CA SER A 134 -8.57 -8.38 -0.34
C SER A 134 -7.38 -8.29 -1.29
N LEU A 135 -6.15 -8.21 -0.76
CA LEU A 135 -4.92 -8.19 -1.57
C LEU A 135 -4.63 -9.53 -2.24
N TRP A 136 -4.90 -10.65 -1.57
CA TRP A 136 -4.77 -11.98 -2.17
C TRP A 136 -5.71 -12.17 -3.35
N GLU A 137 -6.95 -11.71 -3.27
CA GLU A 137 -7.86 -11.82 -4.41
C GLU A 137 -7.39 -10.96 -5.60
N ILE A 138 -6.77 -9.80 -5.36
CA ILE A 138 -6.12 -9.01 -6.42
C ILE A 138 -4.94 -9.81 -7.02
N GLU A 139 -4.01 -10.31 -6.19
CA GLU A 139 -2.84 -11.07 -6.67
C GLU A 139 -3.25 -12.30 -7.48
N LYS A 140 -4.24 -13.06 -6.98
CA LYS A 140 -4.77 -14.26 -7.63
C LYS A 140 -5.45 -13.97 -8.96
N SER A 141 -6.15 -12.84 -9.08
CA SER A 141 -6.75 -12.43 -10.35
C SER A 141 -5.69 -12.07 -11.40
N GLY A 142 -4.50 -11.64 -10.96
CA GLY A 142 -3.42 -11.18 -11.83
C GLY A 142 -3.71 -9.87 -12.56
N ASP A 143 -4.86 -9.24 -12.29
CA ASP A 143 -5.29 -8.00 -12.93
C ASP A 143 -5.50 -6.91 -11.86
N LEU A 144 -4.88 -5.75 -12.06
CA LEU A 144 -5.17 -4.55 -11.28
C LEU A 144 -6.45 -3.92 -11.81
N ASN A 145 -7.56 -4.64 -11.71
CA ASN A 145 -8.84 -4.10 -12.15
C ASN A 145 -9.38 -3.16 -11.07
N PHE A 146 -9.22 -1.85 -11.26
CA PHE A 146 -9.87 -0.87 -10.38
C PHE A 146 -11.40 -1.02 -10.39
N ASN A 147 -12.01 -1.70 -11.37
CA ASN A 147 -13.44 -1.97 -11.37
C ASN A 147 -13.86 -3.03 -10.34
N ASP A 148 -12.92 -3.83 -9.82
CA ASP A 148 -13.22 -4.79 -8.77
C ASP A 148 -13.20 -4.10 -7.40
N ASP A 149 -14.14 -4.49 -6.54
CA ASP A 149 -14.30 -3.89 -5.21
C ASP A 149 -13.15 -4.24 -4.26
N ASN A 150 -12.23 -5.15 -4.62
CA ASN A 150 -11.16 -5.64 -3.75
C ASN A 150 -10.26 -4.51 -3.22
N LEU A 151 -9.85 -3.55 -4.07
CA LEU A 151 -9.01 -2.43 -3.62
C LEU A 151 -9.78 -1.48 -2.69
N ALA A 152 -11.07 -1.25 -2.97
CA ALA A 152 -11.94 -0.47 -2.11
C ALA A 152 -12.22 -1.19 -0.78
N ASN A 153 -12.40 -2.51 -0.79
CA ASN A 153 -12.58 -3.34 0.40
C ASN A 153 -11.33 -3.33 1.29
N ALA A 154 -10.14 -3.41 0.69
CA ALA A 154 -8.88 -3.24 1.41
C ALA A 154 -8.81 -1.87 2.08
N LEU A 155 -9.12 -0.80 1.34
CA LEU A 155 -9.14 0.57 1.86
C LEU A 155 -10.12 0.74 3.03
N MET A 156 -11.35 0.26 2.86
CA MET A 156 -12.40 0.41 3.86
C MET A 156 -12.17 -0.45 5.11
N SER A 157 -11.40 -1.52 5.00
CA SER A 157 -11.05 -2.37 6.13
C SER A 157 -10.12 -1.67 7.12
N ILE A 158 -9.18 -0.86 6.65
CA ILE A 158 -8.18 -0.18 7.52
C ILE A 158 -8.91 0.82 8.45
N PRO A 159 -8.65 0.87 9.76
CA PRO A 159 -9.21 1.90 10.64
C PRO A 159 -8.80 3.33 10.23
N GLU A 160 -9.64 4.35 10.49
CA GLU A 160 -9.34 5.74 10.08
C GLU A 160 -8.04 6.27 10.70
N ASP A 161 -7.84 6.06 12.00
CA ASP A 161 -6.64 6.46 12.74
C ASP A 161 -5.37 5.81 12.18
N LYS A 162 -5.49 4.57 11.69
CA LYS A 162 -4.40 3.87 11.01
C LYS A 162 -4.18 4.45 9.61
N PHE A 163 -5.25 4.71 8.87
CA PHE A 163 -5.16 5.27 7.52
C PHE A 163 -4.51 6.66 7.47
N GLU A 164 -4.56 7.43 8.56
CA GLU A 164 -3.83 8.70 8.72
C GLU A 164 -2.30 8.55 8.62
N LEU A 165 -1.76 7.35 8.83
CA LEU A 165 -0.34 7.07 8.70
C LEU A 165 0.01 6.69 7.25
N LEU A 166 1.01 7.39 6.69
CA LEU A 166 1.47 7.17 5.31
C LEU A 166 1.81 5.70 5.03
N ILE A 167 2.32 4.97 6.03
CA ILE A 167 2.72 3.57 5.90
C ILE A 167 1.59 2.67 5.35
N TYR A 168 0.35 2.90 5.77
CA TYR A 168 -0.82 2.15 5.29
C TYR A 168 -1.33 2.67 3.95
N ARG A 169 -1.07 3.94 3.62
CA ARG A 169 -1.43 4.53 2.33
C ARG A 169 -0.48 4.17 1.19
N LYS A 170 0.77 3.78 1.52
CA LYS A 170 1.76 3.34 0.52
C LYS A 170 1.23 2.24 -0.39
N LEU A 171 0.41 1.33 0.14
CA LEU A 171 -0.27 0.29 -0.62
C LEU A 171 -0.99 0.85 -1.85
N PHE A 172 -1.87 1.80 -1.62
CA PHE A 172 -2.73 2.36 -2.66
C PHE A 172 -1.91 3.19 -3.63
N LEU A 173 -0.89 3.90 -3.14
CA LEU A 173 0.04 4.66 -3.98
C LEU A 173 0.88 3.75 -4.89
N ASP A 174 1.32 2.58 -4.40
CA ASP A 174 1.98 1.56 -5.22
C ASP A 174 1.05 1.08 -6.34
N VAL A 175 -0.17 0.70 -5.98
CA VAL A 175 -1.17 0.21 -6.94
C VAL A 175 -1.49 1.26 -8.00
N ILE A 176 -1.74 2.52 -7.59
CA ILE A 176 -2.02 3.64 -8.51
C ILE A 176 -0.86 3.85 -9.48
N TYR A 177 0.37 3.89 -8.98
CA TYR A 177 1.54 4.12 -9.82
C TYR A 177 1.77 2.97 -10.80
N ILE A 178 1.68 1.72 -10.32
CA ILE A 178 1.92 0.53 -11.14
C ILE A 178 0.84 0.38 -12.22
N TYR A 179 -0.44 0.54 -11.89
CA TYR A 179 -1.54 0.44 -12.84
C TYR A 179 -1.34 1.36 -14.05
N HIS A 180 -0.95 2.62 -13.80
CA HIS A 180 -0.71 3.55 -14.89
C HIS A 180 0.50 3.15 -15.77
N ASN A 181 1.51 2.50 -15.20
CA ASN A 181 2.72 2.14 -15.95
C ASN A 181 2.61 0.79 -16.67
N PHE A 182 1.68 -0.09 -16.29
CA PHE A 182 1.43 -1.37 -16.95
C PHE A 182 0.36 -1.31 -18.05
N ASN A 183 -0.61 -0.39 -17.95
CA ASN A 183 -1.72 -0.26 -18.90
C ASN A 183 -1.50 0.82 -19.99
N LYS A 184 -0.23 1.23 -20.21
CA LYS A 184 0.20 2.03 -21.38
C LYS A 184 0.61 1.11 -22.52
#